data_AF-A0A941AVR5-F1
#
_entry.id   AF-A0A941AVR5-F1
#
_cell.length_a   1.000
_cell.length_b   1.000
_cell.length_c   1.000
_cell.angle_alpha   90.00
_cell.angle_beta   90.00
_cell.angle_gamma   90.00
#
_symmetry.space_group_name_H-M   'P 1'
#
loop_
_entity.id
_entity.type
_entity.pdbx_description
1 polymer ?
#
loop_
_entity_poly.entity_id
_entity_poly.type
_entity_poly.pdbx_seq_one_letter_code
_entity_poly.pdbx_strand_id
1 'polypeptide(L)'
;MKFGIIKERKSPPDRRVVFAPEELAKLKQQYNEASIEVESSDIRIFSDLQYQSFGITVTDDLSDCDVLFGVKEVPVENLIPNKAYFFFSHTIKKQPYNRKLLQAILDKKIDLYDHETIVDEQNRRLIGFGKYAGMVGVYNGIRAFGIKFELFKLPKAETLAGKDALIMQLKRITLPPLKFVLTGTGKVGSGAVEILKAIKVKEITTENYLTKNYTQPVYVQLDVLDYNKRLDGQVLGFDDFIAHPEAYVSDFERFTKVSDVYFAGHFHGSGAPMILTQQMLNASDCKIKVVADISCDVDGPIACTLRSSTIAEPLYGYWPLENKEVDVFHPAAVVVMAVDNLPCEIPKDASEGFGEQFMEHVIPAFFNGDKDGILERAKITEKGKLTPRFSYLQDYVDGK
;
A
#
# COMPACT_ATOMS: atom_id res chain seq x y z
N MET A 1 -12.32 6.08 -28.53
CA MET A 1 -11.85 4.97 -27.67
C MET A 1 -12.89 4.76 -26.58
N LYS A 2 -13.20 3.50 -26.24
CA LYS A 2 -14.21 3.17 -25.24
C LYS A 2 -13.57 2.55 -24.00
N PHE A 3 -13.79 3.17 -22.85
CA PHE A 3 -13.29 2.75 -21.55
C PHE A 3 -14.39 2.03 -20.78
N GLY A 4 -14.04 0.89 -20.18
CA GLY A 4 -14.92 0.13 -19.30
C GLY A 4 -14.32 0.04 -17.90
N ILE A 5 -15.12 0.32 -16.87
CA ILE A 5 -14.72 0.09 -15.47
C ILE A 5 -15.33 -1.23 -15.02
N ILE A 6 -14.49 -2.24 -14.76
CA ILE A 6 -14.96 -3.59 -14.46
C ILE A 6 -15.37 -3.73 -13.00
N LYS A 7 -16.26 -4.67 -12.73
CA LYS A 7 -16.61 -5.14 -11.39
C LYS A 7 -15.44 -5.94 -10.81
N GLU A 8 -15.05 -5.60 -9.59
CA GLU A 8 -14.10 -6.41 -8.81
C GLU A 8 -14.71 -7.78 -8.48
N ARG A 9 -13.94 -8.84 -8.70
CA ARG A 9 -14.36 -10.24 -8.51
C ARG A 9 -13.49 -11.02 -7.53
N LYS A 10 -12.53 -10.34 -6.90
CA LYS A 10 -11.65 -10.94 -5.89
C LYS A 10 -12.43 -11.32 -4.64
N SER A 11 -12.04 -12.41 -4.00
CA SER A 11 -12.50 -12.81 -2.66
C SER A 11 -11.32 -12.79 -1.68
N PRO A 12 -11.44 -12.15 -0.50
CA PRO A 12 -12.59 -11.36 -0.05
C PRO A 12 -12.85 -10.13 -0.94
N PRO A 13 -14.09 -9.61 -0.97
CA PRO A 13 -14.47 -8.53 -1.89
C PRO A 13 -13.62 -7.27 -1.69
N ASP A 14 -13.03 -6.78 -2.79
CA ASP A 14 -12.38 -5.46 -2.83
C ASP A 14 -13.42 -4.42 -3.24
N ARG A 15 -13.73 -3.50 -2.33
CA ARG A 15 -14.77 -2.48 -2.53
C ARG A 15 -14.23 -1.26 -3.28
N ARG A 16 -12.92 -1.18 -3.51
CA ARG A 16 -12.31 -0.04 -4.23
C ARG A 16 -12.63 -0.09 -5.71
N VAL A 17 -12.37 1.02 -6.38
CA VAL A 17 -12.45 1.16 -7.83
C VAL A 17 -11.37 2.12 -8.32
N VAL A 18 -10.99 1.99 -9.59
CA VAL A 18 -10.00 2.89 -10.20
C VAL A 18 -10.50 4.33 -10.27
N PHE A 19 -11.77 4.55 -10.64
CA PHE A 19 -12.34 5.89 -10.78
C PHE A 19 -13.64 6.02 -10.00
N ALA A 20 -13.70 7.05 -9.15
CA ALA A 20 -14.95 7.53 -8.59
C ALA A 20 -15.86 8.13 -9.69
N PRO A 21 -17.20 8.21 -9.48
CA PRO A 21 -18.13 8.80 -10.43
C PRO A 21 -17.72 10.20 -10.91
N GLU A 22 -17.24 11.04 -10.01
CA GLU A 22 -16.79 12.40 -10.26
C GLU A 22 -15.59 12.44 -11.22
N GLU A 23 -14.64 11.50 -11.09
CA GLU A 23 -13.46 11.43 -11.96
C GLU A 23 -13.82 11.00 -13.39
N LEU A 24 -14.78 10.08 -13.55
CA LEU A 24 -15.26 9.71 -14.89
C LEU A 24 -16.03 10.85 -15.56
N ALA A 25 -16.78 11.64 -14.79
CA ALA A 25 -17.44 12.84 -15.31
C ALA A 25 -16.41 13.87 -15.81
N LYS A 26 -15.32 14.09 -15.05
CA LYS A 26 -14.19 14.94 -15.47
C LYS A 26 -13.52 14.39 -16.73
N LEU A 27 -13.25 13.09 -16.80
CA LEU A 27 -12.67 12.43 -17.98
C LEU A 27 -13.51 12.71 -19.22
N LYS A 28 -14.82 12.47 -19.13
CA LYS A 28 -15.77 12.69 -20.23
C LYS A 28 -15.82 14.16 -20.68
N GLN A 29 -15.67 15.10 -19.76
CA GLN A 29 -15.63 16.53 -20.06
C GLN A 29 -14.31 16.96 -20.73
N GLN A 30 -13.18 16.35 -20.33
CA GLN A 30 -11.86 16.72 -20.82
C GLN A 30 -11.53 16.06 -22.17
N TYR A 31 -12.07 14.85 -22.42
CA TYR A 31 -11.78 14.04 -23.59
C TYR A 31 -13.07 13.60 -24.29
N ASN A 32 -13.64 14.48 -25.13
CA ASN A 32 -14.94 14.28 -25.79
C ASN A 32 -15.00 13.05 -26.72
N GLU A 33 -13.84 12.56 -27.17
CA GLU A 33 -13.68 11.36 -28.01
C GLU A 33 -13.62 10.04 -27.20
N ALA A 34 -13.59 10.15 -25.87
CA ALA A 34 -13.70 9.02 -24.96
C ALA A 34 -15.17 8.71 -24.66
N SER A 35 -15.53 7.44 -24.77
CA SER A 35 -16.80 6.91 -24.25
C SER A 35 -16.50 6.05 -23.03
N ILE A 36 -17.39 6.09 -22.03
CA ILE A 36 -17.15 5.46 -20.74
C ILE A 36 -18.39 4.67 -20.35
N GLU A 37 -18.17 3.41 -19.99
CA GLU A 37 -19.17 2.53 -19.41
C GLU A 37 -18.65 1.93 -18.11
N VAL A 38 -19.56 1.65 -17.18
CA VAL A 38 -19.25 1.06 -15.88
C VAL A 38 -20.04 -0.23 -15.75
N GLU A 39 -19.35 -1.31 -15.40
CA GLU A 39 -20.01 -2.56 -15.07
C GLU A 39 -20.82 -2.40 -13.77
N SER A 40 -22.07 -2.88 -13.77
CA SER A 40 -22.90 -2.92 -12.57
C SER A 40 -22.20 -3.72 -11.46
N SER A 41 -22.23 -3.20 -10.23
CA SER A 41 -21.55 -3.83 -9.09
C SER A 41 -22.29 -3.63 -7.78
N ASP A 42 -22.52 -4.74 -7.09
CA ASP A 42 -23.06 -4.84 -5.72
C ASP A 42 -21.96 -4.81 -4.64
N ILE A 43 -20.69 -4.77 -5.04
CA ILE A 43 -19.52 -4.82 -4.14
C ILE A 43 -18.89 -3.44 -3.96
N ARG A 44 -18.79 -2.68 -5.06
CA ARG A 44 -18.03 -1.43 -5.12
C ARG A 44 -18.58 -0.38 -4.16
N ILE A 45 -17.70 0.45 -3.59
CA ILE A 45 -18.04 1.48 -2.62
C ILE A 45 -18.98 2.57 -3.18
N PHE A 46 -18.92 2.84 -4.47
CA PHE A 46 -19.84 3.74 -5.18
C PHE A 46 -20.92 2.93 -5.88
N SER A 47 -22.18 3.23 -5.58
CA SER A 47 -23.34 2.57 -6.18
C SER A 47 -23.52 2.93 -7.65
N ASP A 48 -24.23 2.08 -8.40
CA ASP A 48 -24.56 2.34 -9.79
C ASP A 48 -25.39 3.62 -9.98
N LEU A 49 -26.31 3.90 -9.03
CA LEU A 49 -27.08 5.13 -9.01
C LEU A 49 -26.18 6.38 -8.93
N GLN A 50 -25.04 6.30 -8.21
CA GLN A 50 -24.09 7.40 -8.18
C GLN A 50 -23.48 7.63 -9.56
N TYR A 51 -23.00 6.59 -10.26
CA TYR A 51 -22.48 6.74 -11.63
C TYR A 51 -23.53 7.31 -12.60
N GLN A 52 -24.76 6.78 -12.54
CA GLN A 52 -25.87 7.27 -13.36
C GLN A 52 -26.19 8.73 -13.09
N SER A 53 -26.14 9.18 -11.82
CA SER A 53 -26.37 10.59 -11.46
C SER A 53 -25.32 11.55 -12.04
N PHE A 54 -24.13 11.04 -12.38
CA PHE A 54 -23.07 11.77 -13.10
C PHE A 54 -23.15 11.59 -14.62
N GLY A 55 -24.21 10.98 -15.14
CA GLY A 55 -24.40 10.76 -16.59
C GLY A 55 -23.46 9.72 -17.18
N ILE A 56 -22.98 8.78 -16.36
CA ILE A 56 -22.16 7.65 -16.78
C ILE A 56 -23.08 6.44 -17.01
N THR A 57 -22.90 5.78 -18.16
CA THR A 57 -23.67 4.58 -18.51
C THR A 57 -23.25 3.40 -17.63
N VAL A 58 -24.22 2.74 -17.02
CA VAL A 58 -24.02 1.48 -16.29
C VAL A 58 -24.59 0.34 -17.11
N THR A 59 -23.84 -0.75 -17.25
CA THR A 59 -24.16 -1.92 -18.09
C THR A 59 -23.69 -3.22 -17.42
N ASP A 60 -24.22 -4.36 -17.86
CA ASP A 60 -23.73 -5.69 -17.46
C ASP A 60 -22.73 -6.28 -18.48
N ASP A 61 -22.59 -5.65 -19.65
CA ASP A 61 -21.70 -6.10 -20.72
C ASP A 61 -20.74 -4.98 -21.15
N LEU A 62 -19.44 -5.26 -21.04
CA LEU A 62 -18.35 -4.37 -21.46
C LEU A 62 -17.62 -4.89 -22.72
N SER A 63 -18.21 -5.84 -23.46
CA SER A 63 -17.61 -6.44 -24.65
C SER A 63 -17.33 -5.43 -25.77
N ASP A 64 -18.03 -4.29 -25.78
CA ASP A 64 -17.82 -3.19 -26.72
C ASP A 64 -16.71 -2.21 -26.28
N CYS A 65 -16.21 -2.29 -25.04
CA CYS A 65 -15.12 -1.42 -24.56
C CYS A 65 -13.76 -1.86 -25.11
N ASP A 66 -12.86 -0.92 -25.38
CA ASP A 66 -11.49 -1.16 -25.86
C ASP A 66 -10.52 -1.44 -24.69
N VAL A 67 -10.63 -0.63 -23.63
CA VAL A 67 -9.74 -0.66 -22.46
C VAL A 67 -10.57 -0.86 -21.20
N LEU A 68 -10.15 -1.81 -20.36
CA LEU A 68 -10.86 -2.24 -19.17
C LEU A 68 -10.00 -1.95 -17.92
N PHE A 69 -10.56 -1.20 -16.98
CA PHE A 69 -9.88 -0.79 -15.76
C PHE A 69 -10.47 -1.50 -14.54
N GLY A 70 -9.62 -2.23 -13.82
CA GLY A 70 -9.91 -2.82 -12.52
C GLY A 70 -8.82 -2.48 -11.50
N VAL A 71 -9.09 -2.72 -10.23
CA VAL A 71 -8.11 -2.61 -9.16
C VAL A 71 -7.31 -3.91 -9.09
N LYS A 72 -7.96 -5.06 -8.96
CA LYS A 72 -7.30 -6.36 -8.76
C LYS A 72 -7.42 -7.28 -9.97
N GLU A 73 -6.70 -8.39 -9.90
CA GLU A 73 -6.74 -9.46 -10.90
C GLU A 73 -8.17 -9.93 -11.23
N VAL A 74 -8.40 -10.20 -12.51
CA VAL A 74 -9.68 -10.70 -13.03
C VAL A 74 -9.62 -12.22 -13.16
N PRO A 75 -10.61 -12.99 -12.68
CA PRO A 75 -10.67 -14.43 -12.89
C PRO A 75 -10.61 -14.79 -14.39
N VAL A 76 -9.94 -15.90 -14.70
CA VAL A 76 -9.63 -16.31 -16.10
C VAL A 76 -10.89 -16.45 -16.95
N GLU A 77 -11.96 -16.98 -16.35
CA GLU A 77 -13.27 -17.17 -16.95
C GLU A 77 -13.98 -15.85 -17.30
N ASN A 78 -13.63 -14.75 -16.65
CA ASN A 78 -14.22 -13.43 -16.87
C ASN A 78 -13.39 -12.56 -17.83
N LEU A 79 -12.20 -13.01 -18.24
CA LEU A 79 -11.38 -12.27 -19.19
C LEU A 79 -12.00 -12.28 -20.60
N ILE A 80 -12.28 -11.07 -21.09
CA ILE A 80 -12.73 -10.81 -22.47
C ILE A 80 -11.50 -10.79 -23.40
N PRO A 81 -11.43 -11.65 -24.45
CA PRO A 81 -10.30 -11.68 -25.37
C PRO A 81 -10.11 -10.41 -26.21
N ASN A 82 -8.88 -10.17 -26.64
CA ASN A 82 -8.48 -9.06 -27.53
C ASN A 82 -8.82 -7.65 -26.99
N LYS A 83 -8.69 -7.45 -25.67
CA LYS A 83 -8.88 -6.16 -24.99
C LYS A 83 -7.59 -5.67 -24.35
N ALA A 84 -7.53 -4.37 -24.02
CA ALA A 84 -6.53 -3.86 -23.09
C ALA A 84 -7.07 -3.91 -21.66
N TYR A 85 -6.24 -4.35 -20.70
CA TYR A 85 -6.61 -4.40 -19.28
C TYR A 85 -5.60 -3.66 -18.40
N PHE A 86 -6.11 -2.93 -17.42
CA PHE A 86 -5.34 -2.25 -16.38
C PHE A 86 -5.76 -2.77 -15.01
N PHE A 87 -4.88 -3.49 -14.31
CA PHE A 87 -5.08 -3.92 -12.92
C PHE A 87 -3.74 -4.30 -12.25
N PHE A 88 -3.74 -4.44 -10.92
CA PHE A 88 -2.63 -5.05 -10.20
C PHE A 88 -2.61 -6.55 -10.49
N SER A 89 -1.76 -6.99 -11.43
CA SER A 89 -1.78 -8.38 -11.90
C SER A 89 -1.09 -9.32 -10.93
N HIS A 90 -0.17 -8.81 -10.11
CA HIS A 90 0.72 -9.60 -9.26
C HIS A 90 1.38 -10.74 -10.06
N THR A 91 1.90 -10.42 -11.26
CA THR A 91 2.65 -11.39 -12.09
C THR A 91 4.13 -11.03 -12.22
N ILE A 92 4.49 -9.74 -12.08
CA ILE A 92 5.83 -9.22 -12.32
C ILE A 92 6.90 -9.76 -11.34
N LYS A 93 6.51 -10.29 -10.18
CA LYS A 93 7.41 -10.91 -9.20
C LYS A 93 7.31 -12.45 -9.24
N LYS A 94 6.78 -13.01 -10.33
CA LYS A 94 6.62 -14.46 -10.55
C LYS A 94 5.74 -15.15 -9.47
N GLN A 95 4.72 -14.45 -8.96
CA GLN A 95 3.87 -14.97 -7.89
C GLN A 95 3.11 -16.23 -8.33
N PRO A 96 3.36 -17.42 -7.73
CA PRO A 96 2.90 -18.70 -8.28
C PRO A 96 1.39 -18.79 -8.57
N TYR A 97 0.55 -18.16 -7.74
CA TYR A 97 -0.91 -18.21 -7.85
C TYR A 97 -1.45 -17.52 -9.11
N ASN A 98 -0.74 -16.53 -9.67
CA ASN A 98 -1.19 -15.77 -10.85
C ASN A 98 -0.51 -16.19 -12.16
N ARG A 99 0.16 -17.35 -12.19
CA ARG A 99 0.78 -17.88 -13.42
C ARG A 99 -0.26 -18.21 -14.48
N LYS A 100 -1.32 -18.90 -14.06
CA LYS A 100 -2.46 -19.27 -14.92
C LYS A 100 -3.16 -18.05 -15.50
N LEU A 101 -3.24 -16.96 -14.71
CA LEU A 101 -3.79 -15.70 -15.18
C LEU A 101 -2.96 -15.14 -16.34
N LEU A 102 -1.63 -15.07 -16.19
CA LEU A 102 -0.75 -14.56 -17.25
C LEU A 102 -0.79 -15.43 -18.51
N GLN A 103 -0.83 -16.75 -18.36
CA GLN A 103 -1.03 -17.68 -19.49
C GLN A 103 -2.34 -17.39 -20.22
N ALA A 104 -3.45 -17.27 -19.50
CA ALA A 104 -4.75 -16.96 -20.09
C ALA A 104 -4.78 -15.59 -20.79
N ILE A 105 -4.10 -14.59 -20.24
CA ILE A 105 -3.95 -13.26 -20.85
C ILE A 105 -3.24 -13.34 -22.20
N LEU A 106 -2.15 -14.12 -22.28
CA LEU A 106 -1.42 -14.36 -23.53
C LEU A 106 -2.29 -15.11 -24.54
N ASP A 107 -2.93 -16.20 -24.14
CA ASP A 107 -3.80 -17.01 -25.00
C ASP A 107 -4.98 -16.21 -25.57
N LYS A 108 -5.57 -15.34 -24.74
CA LYS A 108 -6.67 -14.45 -25.11
C LYS A 108 -6.22 -13.19 -25.85
N LYS A 109 -4.91 -13.03 -26.11
CA LYS A 109 -4.30 -11.87 -26.78
C LYS A 109 -4.69 -10.54 -26.13
N ILE A 110 -4.70 -10.53 -24.81
CA ILE A 110 -4.97 -9.32 -24.02
C ILE A 110 -3.69 -8.50 -23.93
N ASP A 111 -3.83 -7.18 -24.07
CA ASP A 111 -2.78 -6.22 -23.78
C ASP A 111 -2.88 -5.84 -22.29
N LEU A 112 -2.05 -6.45 -21.46
CA LEU A 112 -2.05 -6.23 -20.01
C LEU A 112 -1.12 -5.07 -19.66
N TYR A 113 -1.66 -4.11 -18.90
CA TYR A 113 -0.93 -3.03 -18.27
C TYR A 113 -1.04 -3.19 -16.75
N ASP A 114 0.08 -3.19 -16.05
CA ASP A 114 0.07 -3.35 -14.59
C ASP A 114 0.25 -2.02 -13.87
N HIS A 115 -0.69 -1.70 -12.98
CA HIS A 115 -0.67 -0.47 -12.17
C HIS A 115 0.60 -0.31 -11.33
N GLU A 116 1.27 -1.40 -10.95
CA GLU A 116 2.54 -1.37 -10.21
C GLU A 116 3.70 -0.86 -11.07
N THR A 117 3.57 -0.95 -12.39
CA THR A 117 4.62 -0.60 -13.37
C THR A 117 4.39 0.73 -14.08
N ILE A 118 3.34 1.46 -13.68
CA ILE A 118 3.09 2.85 -14.10
C ILE A 118 4.08 3.76 -13.39
N VAL A 119 5.17 4.07 -14.11
CA VAL A 119 6.33 4.80 -13.62
C VAL A 119 6.75 5.92 -14.57
N ASP A 120 7.38 6.95 -14.04
CA ASP A 120 8.04 7.98 -14.85
C ASP A 120 9.35 7.47 -15.51
N GLU A 121 10.04 8.36 -16.21
CA GLU A 121 11.31 8.08 -16.88
C GLU A 121 12.43 7.67 -15.91
N GLN A 122 12.33 8.07 -14.64
CA GLN A 122 13.26 7.70 -13.57
C GLN A 122 12.81 6.44 -12.81
N ASN A 123 11.83 5.69 -13.33
CA ASN A 123 11.22 4.51 -12.71
C ASN A 123 10.52 4.77 -11.36
N ARG A 124 10.15 6.02 -11.06
CA ARG A 124 9.37 6.34 -9.85
C ARG A 124 7.91 6.06 -10.10
N ARG A 125 7.28 5.33 -9.17
CA ARG A 125 5.88 4.90 -9.28
C ARG A 125 4.89 6.05 -9.07
N LEU A 126 4.10 6.33 -10.11
CA LEU A 126 3.22 7.50 -10.17
C LEU A 126 1.91 7.30 -9.41
N ILE A 127 1.32 6.10 -9.50
CA ILE A 127 0.02 5.80 -8.88
C ILE A 127 0.14 4.73 -7.80
N GLY A 128 -0.71 4.78 -6.77
CA GLY A 128 -0.79 3.70 -5.78
C GLY A 128 -1.49 4.08 -4.48
N PHE A 129 -1.90 3.06 -3.73
CA PHE A 129 -2.69 3.23 -2.51
C PHE A 129 -1.88 3.49 -1.23
N GLY A 130 -0.56 3.70 -1.34
CA GLY A 130 0.34 3.78 -0.19
C GLY A 130 -0.08 4.83 0.84
N LYS A 131 -0.58 6.00 0.39
CA LYS A 131 -1.07 7.06 1.28
C LYS A 131 -2.16 6.56 2.23
N TYR A 132 -3.12 5.82 1.73
CA TYR A 132 -4.23 5.28 2.51
C TYR A 132 -3.80 4.15 3.42
N ALA A 133 -2.84 3.32 2.99
CA ALA A 133 -2.23 2.31 3.85
C ALA A 133 -1.56 2.97 5.07
N GLY A 134 -0.83 4.07 4.87
CA GLY A 134 -0.23 4.87 5.94
C GLY A 134 -1.25 5.40 6.94
N MET A 135 -2.36 5.96 6.45
CA MET A 135 -3.43 6.50 7.28
C MET A 135 -4.08 5.43 8.17
N VAL A 136 -4.50 4.31 7.55
CA VAL A 136 -5.14 3.20 8.28
C VAL A 136 -4.13 2.50 9.19
N GLY A 137 -2.87 2.37 8.77
CA GLY A 137 -1.81 1.78 9.57
C GLY A 137 -1.55 2.54 10.88
N VAL A 138 -1.55 3.88 10.85
CA VAL A 138 -1.47 4.69 12.08
C VAL A 138 -2.68 4.47 12.96
N TYR A 139 -3.88 4.50 12.38
CA TYR A 139 -5.11 4.25 13.13
C TYR A 139 -5.09 2.89 13.83
N ASN A 140 -4.74 1.83 13.11
CA ASN A 140 -4.70 0.47 13.62
C ASN A 140 -3.58 0.26 14.64
N GLY A 141 -2.40 0.89 14.47
CA GLY A 141 -1.34 0.81 15.49
C GLY A 141 -1.70 1.54 16.78
N ILE A 142 -2.35 2.71 16.72
CA ILE A 142 -2.87 3.39 17.93
C ILE A 142 -3.97 2.55 18.57
N ARG A 143 -4.86 1.96 17.77
CA ARG A 143 -5.90 1.04 18.24
C ARG A 143 -5.30 -0.19 18.92
N ALA A 144 -4.25 -0.78 18.35
CA ALA A 144 -3.53 -1.91 18.93
C ALA A 144 -2.95 -1.55 20.31
N PHE A 145 -2.37 -0.36 20.45
CA PHE A 145 -1.88 0.14 21.74
C PHE A 145 -3.01 0.26 22.77
N GLY A 146 -4.13 0.86 22.38
CA GLY A 146 -5.31 0.97 23.25
C GLY A 146 -5.86 -0.37 23.72
N ILE A 147 -5.88 -1.37 22.83
CA ILE A 147 -6.30 -2.75 23.16
C ILE A 147 -5.30 -3.40 24.11
N LYS A 148 -4.01 -3.38 23.78
CA LYS A 148 -2.94 -4.03 24.56
C LYS A 148 -2.94 -3.61 26.03
N PHE A 149 -3.14 -2.33 26.27
CA PHE A 149 -3.06 -1.72 27.61
C PHE A 149 -4.43 -1.39 28.19
N GLU A 150 -5.51 -1.80 27.52
CA GLU A 150 -6.90 -1.58 27.94
C GLU A 150 -7.23 -0.11 28.27
N LEU A 151 -6.58 0.85 27.58
CA LEU A 151 -6.68 2.29 27.88
C LEU A 151 -7.89 2.95 27.22
N PHE A 152 -8.24 2.51 26.01
CA PHE A 152 -9.33 3.07 25.23
C PHE A 152 -9.80 2.08 24.17
N LYS A 153 -11.03 2.25 23.69
CA LYS A 153 -11.63 1.42 22.64
C LYS A 153 -11.86 2.26 21.39
N LEU A 154 -11.24 1.86 20.29
CA LEU A 154 -11.50 2.40 18.96
C LEU A 154 -12.24 1.34 18.13
N PRO A 155 -13.27 1.73 17.36
CA PRO A 155 -13.90 0.82 16.39
C PRO A 155 -12.88 0.36 15.35
N LYS A 156 -13.20 -0.69 14.59
CA LYS A 156 -12.35 -1.10 13.46
C LYS A 156 -12.44 -0.05 12.35
N ALA A 157 -11.35 0.22 11.63
CA ALA A 157 -11.36 1.23 10.57
C ALA A 157 -12.34 0.86 9.44
N GLU A 158 -12.47 -0.43 9.07
CA GLU A 158 -13.46 -0.90 8.09
C GLU A 158 -14.94 -0.54 8.39
N THR A 159 -15.26 -0.24 9.65
CA THR A 159 -16.62 0.14 10.09
C THR A 159 -16.87 1.65 10.02
N LEU A 160 -15.84 2.43 9.71
CA LEU A 160 -15.91 3.89 9.65
C LEU A 160 -16.07 4.37 8.20
N ALA A 161 -16.66 5.55 8.05
CA ALA A 161 -17.04 6.09 6.74
C ALA A 161 -15.86 6.57 5.87
N GLY A 162 -14.63 6.59 6.42
CA GLY A 162 -13.45 7.11 5.72
C GLY A 162 -12.46 7.81 6.65
N LYS A 163 -11.48 8.48 6.05
CA LYS A 163 -10.37 9.15 6.74
C LYS A 163 -10.82 10.10 7.85
N ASP A 164 -11.80 10.97 7.58
CA ASP A 164 -12.25 11.98 8.55
C ASP A 164 -12.89 11.35 9.78
N ALA A 165 -13.58 10.21 9.61
CA ALA A 165 -14.13 9.44 10.72
C ALA A 165 -13.01 8.79 11.56
N LEU A 166 -11.92 8.31 10.95
CA LEU A 166 -10.74 7.83 11.67
C LEU A 166 -10.17 8.93 12.58
N ILE A 167 -9.94 10.12 12.00
CA ILE A 167 -9.40 11.28 12.70
C ILE A 167 -10.32 11.70 13.85
N MET A 168 -11.64 11.72 13.62
CA MET A 168 -12.61 12.07 14.66
C MET A 168 -12.55 11.12 15.84
N GLN A 169 -12.42 9.81 15.62
CA GLN A 169 -12.30 8.83 16.71
C GLN A 169 -10.99 9.00 17.47
N LEU A 170 -9.87 9.20 16.76
CA LEU A 170 -8.56 9.44 17.39
C LEU A 170 -8.52 10.74 18.20
N LYS A 171 -9.25 11.79 17.80
CA LYS A 171 -9.34 13.04 18.58
C LYS A 171 -10.12 12.93 19.88
N ARG A 172 -10.94 11.88 20.05
CA ARG A 172 -11.77 11.67 21.26
C ARG A 172 -11.00 10.98 22.37
N ILE A 173 -9.92 10.28 22.05
CA ILE A 173 -9.10 9.59 23.04
C ILE A 173 -8.03 10.51 23.60
N THR A 174 -7.59 10.25 24.83
CA THR A 174 -6.39 10.87 25.40
C THR A 174 -5.24 9.89 25.28
N LEU A 175 -4.26 10.22 24.44
CA LEU A 175 -3.05 9.43 24.31
C LEU A 175 -2.11 9.74 25.50
N PRO A 176 -1.50 8.71 26.12
CA PRO A 176 -0.42 8.95 27.05
C PRO A 176 0.80 9.58 26.34
N PRO A 177 1.85 9.98 27.06
CA PRO A 177 3.07 10.55 26.49
C PRO A 177 3.91 9.56 25.66
N LEU A 178 3.35 9.09 24.55
CA LEU A 178 3.92 8.07 23.68
C LEU A 178 4.91 8.66 22.69
N LYS A 179 5.95 7.89 22.40
CA LYS A 179 6.90 8.12 21.32
C LYS A 179 6.61 7.18 20.15
N PHE A 180 6.19 7.76 19.03
CA PHE A 180 5.96 7.07 17.77
C PHE A 180 7.20 7.20 16.87
N VAL A 181 7.75 6.09 16.40
CA VAL A 181 8.79 6.11 15.36
C VAL A 181 8.14 5.67 14.06
N LEU A 182 8.33 6.46 12.99
CA LEU A 182 7.82 6.17 11.66
C LEU A 182 9.00 6.09 10.71
N THR A 183 9.17 4.97 10.01
CA THR A 183 10.17 4.88 8.92
C THR A 183 9.50 5.09 7.58
N GLY A 184 10.19 5.78 6.67
CA GLY A 184 9.78 6.01 5.28
C GLY A 184 9.20 7.39 5.05
N THR A 185 9.65 8.02 3.97
CA THR A 185 9.27 9.38 3.54
C THR A 185 8.40 9.40 2.28
N GLY A 186 8.13 8.21 1.70
CA GLY A 186 7.26 8.04 0.54
C GLY A 186 5.76 8.13 0.85
N LYS A 187 4.93 7.62 -0.08
CA LYS A 187 3.46 7.68 -0.01
C LYS A 187 2.89 7.14 1.31
N VAL A 188 3.41 6.02 1.82
CA VAL A 188 2.95 5.43 3.08
C VAL A 188 3.27 6.35 4.26
N GLY A 189 4.53 6.77 4.39
CA GLY A 189 4.95 7.70 5.44
C GLY A 189 4.18 9.01 5.43
N SER A 190 3.95 9.61 4.26
CA SER A 190 3.18 10.86 4.17
C SER A 190 1.73 10.70 4.61
N GLY A 191 1.08 9.57 4.29
CA GLY A 191 -0.25 9.24 4.79
C GLY A 191 -0.30 9.05 6.31
N ALA A 192 0.71 8.39 6.88
CA ALA A 192 0.85 8.25 8.33
C ALA A 192 1.01 9.61 9.02
N VAL A 193 1.88 10.47 8.48
CA VAL A 193 2.09 11.84 8.95
C VAL A 193 0.82 12.67 8.88
N GLU A 194 0.00 12.51 7.84
CA GLU A 194 -1.28 13.23 7.72
C GLU A 194 -2.19 12.95 8.94
N ILE A 195 -2.32 11.69 9.36
CA ILE A 195 -3.10 11.32 10.55
C ILE A 195 -2.47 11.89 11.82
N LEU A 196 -1.15 11.68 12.03
CA LEU A 196 -0.45 12.16 13.24
C LEU A 196 -0.57 13.68 13.41
N LYS A 197 -0.41 14.44 12.32
CA LYS A 197 -0.62 15.90 12.31
C LYS A 197 -2.07 16.26 12.59
N ALA A 198 -3.03 15.57 11.97
CA ALA A 198 -4.46 15.84 12.16
C ALA A 198 -4.90 15.66 13.62
N ILE A 199 -4.29 14.73 14.36
CA ILE A 199 -4.55 14.48 15.78
C ILE A 199 -3.60 15.26 16.72
N LYS A 200 -2.83 16.21 16.16
CA LYS A 200 -1.92 17.14 16.88
C LYS A 200 -0.76 16.45 17.63
N VAL A 201 -0.31 15.28 17.18
CA VAL A 201 0.95 14.69 17.67
C VAL A 201 2.10 15.49 17.05
N LYS A 202 3.04 15.95 17.88
CA LYS A 202 4.11 16.85 17.45
C LYS A 202 5.26 16.06 16.82
N GLU A 203 5.72 16.52 15.65
CA GLU A 203 6.96 16.05 15.02
C GLU A 203 8.19 16.59 15.75
N ILE A 204 9.19 15.74 15.95
CA ILE A 204 10.42 16.03 16.67
C ILE A 204 11.62 15.60 15.82
N THR A 205 12.70 16.39 15.87
CA THR A 205 13.96 16.03 15.19
C THR A 205 14.56 14.76 15.78
N THR A 206 15.27 13.98 14.96
CA THR A 206 15.94 12.72 15.38
C THR A 206 16.74 12.87 16.67
N GLU A 207 17.57 13.90 16.79
CA GLU A 207 18.38 14.17 17.99
C GLU A 207 17.50 14.38 19.24
N ASN A 208 16.50 15.27 19.16
CA ASN A 208 15.62 15.55 20.29
C ASN A 208 14.77 14.32 20.65
N TYR A 209 14.36 13.55 19.64
CA TYR A 209 13.60 12.33 19.83
C TYR A 209 14.41 11.27 20.60
N LEU A 210 15.72 11.18 20.36
CA LEU A 210 16.59 10.23 21.08
C LEU A 210 16.97 10.71 22.48
N THR A 211 17.06 12.02 22.72
CA THR A 211 17.67 12.57 23.94
C THR A 211 16.68 13.15 24.95
N LYS A 212 15.46 13.53 24.55
CA LYS A 212 14.50 14.22 25.42
C LYS A 212 13.30 13.35 25.78
N ASN A 213 12.73 13.60 26.95
CA ASN A 213 11.44 13.06 27.36
C ASN A 213 10.33 14.10 27.14
N TYR A 214 9.11 13.64 26.90
CA TYR A 214 7.95 14.48 26.61
C TYR A 214 6.79 14.09 27.52
N THR A 215 5.96 15.06 27.86
CA THR A 215 4.72 14.88 28.65
C THR A 215 3.48 14.76 27.77
N GLN A 216 3.67 14.69 26.46
CA GLN A 216 2.64 14.59 25.43
C GLN A 216 3.13 13.63 24.33
N PRO A 217 2.23 13.05 23.53
CA PRO A 217 2.64 12.19 22.43
C PRO A 217 3.45 12.97 21.37
N VAL A 218 4.51 12.35 20.88
CA VAL A 218 5.38 12.89 19.83
C VAL A 218 5.73 11.82 18.80
N TYR A 219 6.10 12.24 17.59
CA TYR A 219 6.63 11.34 16.58
C TYR A 219 7.92 11.85 15.95
N VAL A 220 8.69 10.93 15.38
CA VAL A 220 9.77 11.22 14.43
C VAL A 220 9.50 10.44 13.15
N GLN A 221 9.68 11.09 12.00
CA GLN A 221 9.71 10.43 10.70
C GLN A 221 11.17 10.28 10.27
N LEU A 222 11.56 9.05 9.93
CA LEU A 222 12.91 8.67 9.59
C LEU A 222 13.02 8.37 8.09
N ASP A 223 14.01 8.95 7.44
CA ASP A 223 14.48 8.53 6.12
C ASP A 223 15.46 7.35 6.23
N VAL A 224 15.77 6.69 5.12
CA VAL A 224 16.56 5.44 5.10
C VAL A 224 17.94 5.59 5.74
N LEU A 225 18.57 6.77 5.62
CA LEU A 225 19.88 7.06 6.19
C LEU A 225 19.81 7.48 7.67
N ASP A 226 18.62 7.73 8.22
CA ASP A 226 18.46 7.99 9.65
C ASP A 226 18.57 6.70 10.49
N TYR A 227 18.41 5.54 9.87
CA TYR A 227 18.47 4.24 10.54
C TYR A 227 19.37 3.21 9.85
N ASN A 228 20.16 3.63 8.86
CA ASN A 228 21.25 2.84 8.29
C ASN A 228 22.53 3.65 8.30
N LYS A 229 23.65 3.00 8.61
CA LYS A 229 24.98 3.60 8.55
C LYS A 229 25.93 2.71 7.77
N ARG A 230 26.87 3.31 7.05
CA ARG A 230 27.91 2.55 6.36
C ARG A 230 28.85 1.90 7.38
N LEU A 231 29.33 0.71 7.05
CA LEU A 231 30.29 -0.05 7.85
C LEU A 231 31.65 0.67 7.97
N ASP A 232 32.03 1.45 6.96
CA ASP A 232 33.27 2.24 6.90
C ASP A 232 33.16 3.61 7.60
N GLY A 233 31.98 3.97 8.11
CA GLY A 233 31.72 5.25 8.79
C GLY A 233 31.55 6.45 7.85
N GLN A 234 31.60 6.28 6.53
CA GLN A 234 31.33 7.36 5.59
C GLN A 234 29.84 7.74 5.59
N VAL A 235 29.55 9.02 5.36
CA VAL A 235 28.18 9.52 5.21
C VAL A 235 27.96 9.84 3.73
N LEU A 236 27.34 8.90 3.03
CA LEU A 236 26.99 9.01 1.61
C LEU A 236 25.47 9.12 1.44
N GLY A 237 25.04 9.44 0.21
CA GLY A 237 23.64 9.71 -0.12
C GLY A 237 22.80 8.46 -0.38
N PHE A 238 21.52 8.70 -0.68
CA PHE A 238 20.53 7.65 -0.99
C PHE A 238 20.95 6.76 -2.17
N ASP A 239 21.51 7.34 -3.22
CA ASP A 239 21.91 6.60 -4.42
C ASP A 239 22.98 5.53 -4.13
N ASP A 240 23.90 5.84 -3.21
CA ASP A 240 24.92 4.89 -2.75
C ASP A 240 24.31 3.75 -1.92
N PHE A 241 23.33 4.06 -1.05
CA PHE A 241 22.59 3.02 -0.32
C PHE A 241 21.85 2.06 -1.25
N ILE A 242 21.26 2.57 -2.33
CA ILE A 242 20.57 1.73 -3.32
C ILE A 242 21.55 0.88 -4.13
N ALA A 243 22.71 1.43 -4.49
CA ALA A 243 23.71 0.70 -5.27
C ALA A 243 24.49 -0.34 -4.44
N HIS A 244 24.71 -0.06 -3.15
CA HIS A 244 25.56 -0.84 -2.25
C HIS A 244 24.90 -1.09 -0.88
N PRO A 245 23.68 -1.65 -0.81
CA PRO A 245 22.99 -1.87 0.47
C PRO A 245 23.78 -2.77 1.44
N GLU A 246 24.62 -3.67 0.93
CA GLU A 246 25.50 -4.55 1.70
C GLU A 246 26.62 -3.82 2.46
N ALA A 247 26.95 -2.58 2.05
CA ALA A 247 27.94 -1.76 2.72
C ALA A 247 27.39 -1.09 3.99
N TYR A 248 26.10 -1.28 4.29
CA TYR A 248 25.39 -0.67 5.42
C TYR A 248 25.03 -1.68 6.50
N VAL A 249 24.83 -1.17 7.71
CA VAL A 249 24.25 -1.88 8.84
C VAL A 249 23.14 -1.04 9.45
N SER A 250 22.15 -1.70 10.03
CA SER A 250 21.08 -1.01 10.75
C SER A 250 21.62 -0.26 11.97
N ASP A 251 21.18 0.99 12.09
CA ASP A 251 21.36 1.83 13.28
C ASP A 251 20.01 2.06 13.99
N PHE A 252 18.99 1.25 13.67
CA PHE A 252 17.63 1.43 14.19
C PHE A 252 17.50 1.13 15.69
N GLU A 253 18.39 0.32 16.27
CA GLU A 253 18.34 -0.10 17.68
C GLU A 253 18.20 1.09 18.64
N ARG A 254 18.85 2.24 18.34
CA ARG A 254 18.76 3.46 19.15
C ARG A 254 17.32 3.97 19.32
N PHE A 255 16.46 3.75 18.33
CA PHE A 255 15.05 4.14 18.39
C PHE A 255 14.23 3.15 19.20
N THR A 256 14.58 1.85 19.20
CA THR A 256 13.88 0.83 19.99
C THR A 256 13.92 1.12 21.49
N LYS A 257 14.98 1.80 21.94
CA LYS A 257 15.20 2.17 23.36
C LYS A 257 14.34 3.33 23.85
N VAL A 258 13.74 4.08 22.93
CA VAL A 258 12.99 5.30 23.26
C VAL A 258 11.57 5.32 22.70
N SER A 259 11.22 4.42 21.79
CA SER A 259 9.93 4.40 21.11
C SER A 259 8.98 3.38 21.73
N ASP A 260 7.71 3.75 21.88
CA ASP A 260 6.67 2.85 22.39
C ASP A 260 5.98 2.10 21.24
N VAL A 261 5.84 2.75 20.09
CA VAL A 261 5.13 2.23 18.91
C VAL A 261 5.94 2.53 17.66
N TYR A 262 6.10 1.50 16.81
CA TYR A 262 6.75 1.61 15.52
C TYR A 262 5.73 1.50 14.39
N PHE A 263 5.68 2.51 13.51
CA PHE A 263 4.97 2.48 12.23
C PHE A 263 5.96 2.23 11.10
N ALA A 264 5.87 1.07 10.44
CA ALA A 264 6.78 0.71 9.36
C ALA A 264 6.19 1.09 8.00
N GLY A 265 6.58 2.25 7.47
CA GLY A 265 6.19 2.73 6.13
C GLY A 265 7.35 2.80 5.13
N HIS A 266 8.39 1.99 5.34
CA HIS A 266 9.59 1.97 4.51
C HIS A 266 9.42 1.08 3.28
N PHE A 267 10.34 1.21 2.34
CA PHE A 267 10.59 0.23 1.29
C PHE A 267 11.86 -0.52 1.64
N HIS A 268 11.86 -1.85 1.50
CA HIS A 268 13.03 -2.68 1.76
C HIS A 268 13.50 -3.35 0.47
N GLY A 269 14.75 -3.05 0.09
CA GLY A 269 15.40 -3.65 -1.06
C GLY A 269 16.12 -4.95 -0.71
N SER A 270 16.26 -5.83 -1.69
CA SER A 270 17.08 -7.05 -1.54
C SER A 270 18.50 -6.67 -1.12
N GLY A 271 19.02 -7.32 -0.07
CA GLY A 271 20.37 -7.07 0.46
C GLY A 271 20.46 -5.91 1.47
N ALA A 272 19.39 -5.12 1.67
CA ALA A 272 19.38 -4.08 2.69
C ALA A 272 19.33 -4.67 4.11
N PRO A 273 19.91 -3.99 5.12
CA PRO A 273 19.92 -4.48 6.49
C PRO A 273 18.52 -4.72 7.06
N MET A 274 18.43 -5.67 7.99
CA MET A 274 17.24 -5.84 8.84
C MET A 274 17.04 -4.58 9.69
N ILE A 275 15.82 -4.04 9.71
CA ILE A 275 15.52 -2.80 10.43
C ILE A 275 15.27 -3.11 11.90
N LEU A 276 14.38 -4.05 12.21
CA LEU A 276 14.02 -4.42 13.58
C LEU A 276 14.21 -5.91 13.80
N THR A 277 15.30 -6.30 14.47
CA THR A 277 15.64 -7.71 14.69
C THR A 277 15.00 -8.26 15.96
N GLN A 278 14.90 -9.59 16.04
CA GLN A 278 14.49 -10.28 17.27
C GLN A 278 15.39 -9.90 18.45
N GLN A 279 16.71 -9.76 18.22
CA GLN A 279 17.66 -9.37 19.27
C GLN A 279 17.34 -7.98 19.83
N MET A 280 17.03 -7.00 18.97
CA MET A 280 16.61 -5.67 19.40
C MET A 280 15.29 -5.72 20.19
N LEU A 281 14.32 -6.54 19.76
CA LEU A 281 13.04 -6.70 20.46
C LEU A 281 13.17 -7.43 21.80
N ASN A 282 14.14 -8.33 21.94
CA ASN A 282 14.41 -9.07 23.17
C ASN A 282 15.35 -8.34 24.13
N ALA A 283 15.94 -7.21 23.70
CA ALA A 283 16.84 -6.41 24.54
C ALA A 283 16.08 -5.82 25.74
N SER A 284 16.70 -5.85 26.92
CA SER A 284 16.07 -5.40 28.18
C SER A 284 15.71 -3.91 28.19
N ASP A 285 16.38 -3.11 27.35
CA ASP A 285 16.15 -1.69 27.17
C ASP A 285 15.20 -1.36 26.00
N CYS A 286 14.67 -2.36 25.29
CA CYS A 286 13.68 -2.16 24.25
C CYS A 286 12.33 -1.74 24.84
N LYS A 287 11.81 -0.62 24.34
CA LYS A 287 10.55 -0.02 24.79
C LYS A 287 9.39 -0.28 23.84
N ILE A 288 9.63 -0.77 22.62
CA ILE A 288 8.57 -1.01 21.64
C ILE A 288 7.58 -2.04 22.19
N LYS A 289 6.30 -1.68 22.20
CA LYS A 289 5.18 -2.54 22.62
C LYS A 289 4.22 -2.84 21.47
N VAL A 290 4.22 -2.01 20.44
CA VAL A 290 3.39 -2.20 19.24
C VAL A 290 4.23 -1.94 18.00
N VAL A 291 4.11 -2.84 17.03
CA VAL A 291 4.63 -2.66 15.67
C VAL A 291 3.45 -2.70 14.71
N ALA A 292 3.18 -1.57 14.07
CA ALA A 292 2.27 -1.48 12.95
C ALA A 292 3.11 -1.53 11.67
N ASP A 293 3.31 -2.75 11.17
CA ASP A 293 3.99 -3.03 9.92
C ASP A 293 3.04 -2.76 8.74
N ILE A 294 3.19 -1.60 8.11
CA ILE A 294 2.34 -1.15 7.01
C ILE A 294 2.85 -1.68 5.67
N SER A 295 4.14 -2.04 5.57
CA SER A 295 4.68 -2.69 4.37
C SER A 295 4.25 -4.16 4.30
N CYS A 296 4.11 -4.81 5.46
CA CYS A 296 3.65 -6.20 5.60
C CYS A 296 4.52 -7.18 4.79
N ASP A 297 5.83 -6.97 4.84
CA ASP A 297 6.80 -7.86 4.21
C ASP A 297 7.08 -9.05 5.14
N VAL A 298 6.36 -10.16 4.94
CA VAL A 298 6.61 -11.42 5.65
C VAL A 298 8.01 -11.92 5.31
N ASP A 299 8.76 -12.34 6.34
CA ASP A 299 10.20 -12.64 6.25
C ASP A 299 11.07 -11.46 5.77
N GLY A 300 10.52 -10.24 5.88
CA GLY A 300 11.19 -8.98 5.54
C GLY A 300 12.02 -8.41 6.69
N PRO A 301 12.24 -7.08 6.72
CA PRO A 301 13.20 -6.44 7.63
C PRO A 301 12.73 -6.32 9.09
N ILE A 302 11.52 -6.80 9.40
CA ILE A 302 10.90 -6.70 10.73
C ILE A 302 10.67 -8.11 11.25
N ALA A 303 11.47 -8.53 12.24
CA ALA A 303 11.47 -9.91 12.73
C ALA A 303 10.15 -10.36 13.34
N CYS A 304 9.33 -9.42 13.86
CA CYS A 304 8.04 -9.76 14.46
C CYS A 304 6.90 -9.93 13.44
N THR A 305 7.13 -9.64 12.15
CA THR A 305 6.14 -9.86 11.08
C THR A 305 6.15 -11.34 10.66
N LEU A 306 5.54 -12.19 11.49
CA LEU A 306 5.51 -13.65 11.27
C LEU A 306 4.57 -14.08 10.15
N ARG A 307 3.53 -13.28 9.89
CA ARG A 307 2.53 -13.52 8.84
C ARG A 307 1.77 -12.24 8.52
N SER A 308 1.11 -12.23 7.36
CA SER A 308 0.04 -11.29 7.08
C SER A 308 -1.16 -11.58 8.01
N SER A 309 -1.73 -10.51 8.55
CA SER A 309 -2.95 -10.49 9.33
C SER A 309 -4.10 -9.97 8.46
N THR A 310 -5.34 -10.15 8.91
CA THR A 310 -6.52 -9.80 8.09
C THR A 310 -7.24 -8.61 8.69
N ILE A 311 -8.05 -7.90 7.89
CA ILE A 311 -8.92 -6.84 8.42
C ILE A 311 -9.86 -7.38 9.52
N ALA A 312 -10.30 -8.64 9.40
CA ALA A 312 -11.13 -9.29 10.40
C ALA A 312 -10.39 -9.54 11.73
N GLU A 313 -9.13 -9.99 11.65
CA GLU A 313 -8.25 -10.29 12.78
C GLU A 313 -6.88 -9.60 12.57
N PRO A 314 -6.81 -8.27 12.82
CA PRO A 314 -5.68 -7.46 12.37
C PRO A 314 -4.48 -7.48 13.30
N LEU A 315 -4.59 -8.13 14.46
CA LEU A 315 -3.58 -8.09 15.52
C LEU A 315 -3.21 -9.49 15.99
N TYR A 316 -1.93 -9.67 16.27
CA TYR A 316 -1.41 -10.82 17.01
C TYR A 316 -0.29 -10.37 17.96
N GLY A 317 0.04 -11.19 18.96
CA GLY A 317 1.19 -10.96 19.83
C GLY A 317 2.42 -11.68 19.28
N TYR A 318 3.59 -11.06 19.40
CA TYR A 318 4.88 -11.67 19.14
C TYR A 318 5.67 -11.74 20.44
N TRP A 319 6.20 -12.91 20.80
CA TRP A 319 7.09 -13.07 21.95
C TRP A 319 8.55 -13.19 21.49
N PRO A 320 9.38 -12.14 21.68
CA PRO A 320 10.74 -12.11 21.15
C PRO A 320 11.66 -13.21 21.69
N LEU A 321 11.46 -13.67 22.92
CA LEU A 321 12.35 -14.69 23.52
C LEU A 321 12.25 -16.05 22.81
N GLU A 322 11.03 -16.46 22.44
CA GLU A 322 10.77 -17.75 21.81
C GLU A 322 10.55 -17.67 20.30
N ASN A 323 10.62 -16.46 19.72
CA ASN A 323 10.36 -16.20 18.31
C ASN A 323 9.03 -16.77 17.80
N LYS A 324 7.94 -16.56 18.56
CA LYS A 324 6.65 -17.16 18.23
C LYS A 324 5.46 -16.22 18.43
N GLU A 325 4.38 -16.54 17.75
CA GLU A 325 3.08 -15.90 17.96
C GLU A 325 2.52 -16.30 19.33
N VAL A 326 1.95 -15.32 20.02
CA VAL A 326 1.25 -15.47 21.30
C VAL A 326 0.01 -14.58 21.31
N ASP A 327 -0.84 -14.75 22.31
CA ASP A 327 -1.98 -13.86 22.51
C ASP A 327 -1.55 -12.39 22.71
N VAL A 328 -2.35 -11.45 22.19
CA VAL A 328 -2.06 -10.01 22.26
C VAL A 328 -1.94 -9.51 23.71
N PHE A 329 -2.62 -10.13 24.66
CA PHE A 329 -2.59 -9.78 26.09
C PHE A 329 -1.46 -10.49 26.86
N HIS A 330 -0.68 -11.37 26.22
CA HIS A 330 0.47 -11.97 26.88
C HIS A 330 1.43 -10.88 27.39
N PRO A 331 1.90 -10.91 28.66
CA PRO A 331 2.68 -9.81 29.24
C PRO A 331 3.95 -9.45 28.48
N ALA A 332 4.59 -10.45 27.86
CA ALA A 332 5.80 -10.26 27.06
C ALA A 332 5.53 -10.00 25.56
N ALA A 333 4.27 -9.90 25.14
CA ALA A 333 3.96 -9.71 23.72
C ALA A 333 4.18 -8.28 23.25
N VAL A 334 4.94 -8.16 22.16
CA VAL A 334 4.91 -7.03 21.24
C VAL A 334 3.71 -7.24 20.32
N VAL A 335 2.75 -6.33 20.29
CA VAL A 335 1.57 -6.48 19.43
C VAL A 335 1.92 -6.06 18.02
N VAL A 336 1.59 -6.90 17.05
CA VAL A 336 1.89 -6.68 15.64
C VAL A 336 0.60 -6.50 14.87
N MET A 337 0.55 -5.45 14.06
CA MET A 337 -0.42 -5.25 12.99
C MET A 337 0.34 -5.34 11.67
N ALA A 338 -0.03 -6.30 10.82
CA ALA A 338 0.62 -6.50 9.52
C ALA A 338 -0.47 -6.87 8.50
N VAL A 339 -1.32 -5.92 8.13
CA VAL A 339 -2.44 -6.14 7.21
C VAL A 339 -2.00 -5.72 5.81
N ASP A 340 -2.01 -6.64 4.84
CA ASP A 340 -1.49 -6.40 3.48
C ASP A 340 -2.39 -5.54 2.58
N ASN A 341 -3.63 -5.27 3.01
CA ASN A 341 -4.65 -4.60 2.23
C ASN A 341 -5.34 -3.46 2.97
N LEU A 342 -4.61 -2.78 3.88
CA LEU A 342 -5.08 -1.64 4.69
C LEU A 342 -5.95 -0.59 3.94
N PRO A 343 -5.65 -0.19 2.68
CA PRO A 343 -6.50 0.76 1.96
C PRO A 343 -7.95 0.28 1.77
N CYS A 344 -8.22 -1.02 1.85
CA CYS A 344 -9.57 -1.57 1.77
C CYS A 344 -10.45 -1.20 2.97
N GLU A 345 -9.88 -0.75 4.08
CA GLU A 345 -10.65 -0.28 5.25
C GLU A 345 -11.26 1.12 5.04
N ILE A 346 -10.72 1.91 4.09
CA ILE A 346 -11.26 3.22 3.69
C ILE A 346 -11.42 3.29 2.16
N PRO A 347 -12.23 2.41 1.56
CA PRO A 347 -12.23 2.18 0.12
C PRO A 347 -12.69 3.40 -0.68
N LYS A 348 -13.52 4.28 -0.08
CA LYS A 348 -13.96 5.53 -0.70
C LYS A 348 -12.78 6.47 -0.92
N ASP A 349 -12.12 6.89 0.17
CA ASP A 349 -10.97 7.79 0.11
C ASP A 349 -9.87 7.21 -0.79
N ALA A 350 -9.62 5.89 -0.68
CA ALA A 350 -8.61 5.18 -1.46
C ALA A 350 -8.89 5.21 -2.96
N SER A 351 -10.16 5.08 -3.36
CA SER A 351 -10.56 5.10 -4.77
C SER A 351 -10.54 6.51 -5.34
N GLU A 352 -10.98 7.51 -4.56
CA GLU A 352 -10.96 8.93 -4.98
C GLU A 352 -9.52 9.36 -5.33
N GLY A 353 -8.56 9.21 -4.42
CA GLY A 353 -7.20 9.67 -4.73
C GLY A 353 -6.41 8.76 -5.66
N PHE A 354 -6.74 7.46 -5.77
CA PHE A 354 -6.16 6.64 -6.84
C PHE A 354 -6.66 7.12 -8.21
N GLY A 355 -7.95 7.43 -8.33
CA GLY A 355 -8.55 7.99 -9.53
C GLY A 355 -7.95 9.34 -9.91
N GLU A 356 -7.77 10.24 -8.94
CA GLU A 356 -7.10 11.55 -9.17
C GLU A 356 -5.68 11.36 -9.71
N GLN A 357 -4.87 10.49 -9.11
CA GLN A 357 -3.53 10.17 -9.59
C GLN A 357 -3.55 9.56 -11.00
N PHE A 358 -4.54 8.71 -11.30
CA PHE A 358 -4.67 8.07 -12.60
C PHE A 358 -5.08 9.09 -13.68
N MET A 359 -6.00 9.99 -13.35
CA MET A 359 -6.43 11.11 -14.20
C MET A 359 -5.27 12.06 -14.50
N GLU A 360 -4.43 12.36 -13.52
CA GLU A 360 -3.29 13.26 -13.69
C GLU A 360 -2.17 12.64 -14.53
N HIS A 361 -1.81 11.38 -14.25
CA HIS A 361 -0.56 10.79 -14.74
C HIS A 361 -0.71 9.78 -15.87
N VAL A 362 -1.90 9.19 -16.08
CA VAL A 362 -2.07 8.06 -17.01
C VAL A 362 -3.04 8.38 -18.13
N ILE A 363 -4.21 8.96 -17.81
CA ILE A 363 -5.22 9.31 -18.83
C ILE A 363 -4.65 10.15 -19.99
N PRO A 364 -3.81 11.18 -19.77
CA PRO A 364 -3.27 11.98 -20.87
C PRO A 364 -2.50 11.15 -21.91
N ALA A 365 -1.87 10.05 -21.50
CA ALA A 365 -1.05 9.20 -22.37
C ALA A 365 -1.88 8.50 -23.46
N PHE A 366 -3.17 8.24 -23.23
CA PHE A 366 -4.07 7.67 -24.24
C PHE A 366 -4.37 8.64 -25.39
N PHE A 367 -4.22 9.94 -25.17
CA PHE A 367 -4.65 10.99 -26.10
C PHE A 367 -3.49 11.79 -26.69
N ASN A 368 -2.30 11.69 -26.13
CA ASN A 368 -1.12 12.44 -26.59
C ASN A 368 -0.08 11.57 -27.31
N GLY A 369 -0.45 10.33 -27.67
CA GLY A 369 0.45 9.37 -28.30
C GLY A 369 1.50 8.80 -27.34
N ASP A 370 1.15 8.68 -26.05
CA ASP A 370 2.04 8.25 -24.97
C ASP A 370 3.37 9.01 -24.93
N LYS A 371 3.31 10.35 -25.00
CA LYS A 371 4.49 11.22 -25.18
C LYS A 371 5.61 10.98 -24.16
N ASP A 372 5.26 10.56 -22.94
CA ASP A 372 6.18 10.34 -21.82
C ASP A 372 6.50 8.83 -21.64
N GLY A 373 6.01 7.95 -22.53
CA GLY A 373 6.22 6.50 -22.51
C GLY A 373 5.60 5.76 -21.32
N ILE A 374 4.55 6.31 -20.71
CA ILE A 374 3.89 5.77 -19.52
C ILE A 374 3.21 4.43 -19.84
N LEU A 375 2.43 4.39 -20.92
CA LEU A 375 1.69 3.19 -21.32
C LEU A 375 2.65 2.11 -21.84
N GLU A 376 3.64 2.50 -22.65
CA GLU A 376 4.68 1.60 -23.15
C GLU A 376 5.41 0.91 -21.99
N ARG A 377 5.86 1.68 -20.99
CA ARG A 377 6.53 1.13 -19.82
C ARG A 377 5.63 0.19 -19.00
N ALA A 378 4.34 0.50 -18.91
CA ALA A 378 3.40 -0.31 -18.12
C ALA A 378 2.90 -1.58 -18.82
N LYS A 379 3.07 -1.69 -20.15
CA LYS A 379 2.56 -2.79 -20.96
C LYS A 379 3.37 -4.08 -20.77
N ILE A 380 2.78 -5.07 -20.12
CA ILE A 380 3.36 -6.41 -19.90
C ILE A 380 3.22 -7.30 -21.13
N THR A 381 2.02 -7.34 -21.71
CA THR A 381 1.72 -8.19 -22.86
C THR A 381 1.21 -7.38 -24.03
N GLU A 382 1.52 -7.82 -25.24
CA GLU A 382 0.97 -7.27 -26.48
C GLU A 382 0.73 -8.40 -27.48
N LYS A 383 -0.47 -8.48 -28.05
CA LYS A 383 -0.81 -9.43 -29.14
C LYS A 383 -0.43 -10.89 -28.82
N GLY A 384 -0.63 -11.30 -27.57
CA GLY A 384 -0.38 -12.66 -27.09
C GLY A 384 1.10 -12.99 -26.84
N LYS A 385 1.96 -11.98 -26.69
CA LYS A 385 3.37 -12.14 -26.31
C LYS A 385 3.73 -11.21 -25.16
N LEU A 386 4.75 -11.56 -24.40
CA LEU A 386 5.38 -10.64 -23.44
C LEU A 386 6.12 -9.53 -24.20
N THR A 387 6.05 -8.29 -23.73
CA THR A 387 6.84 -7.19 -24.29
C THR A 387 8.31 -7.29 -23.86
N PRO A 388 9.25 -6.61 -24.54
CA PRO A 388 10.69 -6.76 -24.26
C PRO A 388 11.07 -6.56 -22.79
N ARG A 389 10.50 -5.55 -22.11
CA ARG A 389 10.74 -5.25 -20.69
C ARG A 389 10.35 -6.40 -19.76
N PHE A 390 9.35 -7.19 -20.14
CA PHE A 390 8.79 -8.27 -19.32
C PHE A 390 9.14 -9.68 -19.85
N SER A 391 10.07 -9.78 -20.80
CA SER A 391 10.54 -11.05 -21.36
C SER A 391 11.12 -12.03 -20.32
N TYR A 392 11.62 -11.52 -19.19
CA TYR A 392 12.10 -12.34 -18.05
C TYR A 392 11.00 -13.18 -17.38
N LEU A 393 9.72 -12.91 -17.67
CA LEU A 393 8.58 -13.71 -17.21
C LEU A 393 8.35 -14.96 -18.06
N GLN A 394 9.05 -15.16 -19.18
CA GLN A 394 8.79 -16.27 -20.08
C GLN A 394 8.93 -17.64 -19.41
N ASP A 395 10.01 -17.88 -18.66
CA ASP A 395 10.18 -19.16 -17.94
C ASP A 395 9.08 -19.37 -16.88
N TYR A 396 8.66 -18.28 -16.23
CA TYR A 396 7.55 -18.32 -15.28
C TYR A 396 6.23 -18.70 -15.96
N VAL A 397 5.95 -18.17 -17.15
CA VAL A 397 4.79 -18.54 -17.98
C VAL A 397 4.88 -19.99 -18.44
N ASP A 398 6.06 -20.44 -18.86
CA ASP A 398 6.31 -21.81 -19.33
C ASP A 398 6.28 -22.84 -18.19
N GLY A 399 6.31 -22.38 -16.93
CA GLY A 399 6.32 -23.23 -15.74
C GLY A 399 7.66 -23.91 -15.47
N LYS A 400 8.76 -23.29 -15.90
CA LYS A 400 10.14 -23.75 -15.70
C LYS A 400 10.73 -23.31 -14.37
#